data_AF-A0A1I2XB90-F1
#
_entry.id   AF-A0A1I2XB90-F1
#
_cell.length_a   1.000
_cell.length_b   1.000
_cell.length_c   1.000
_cell.angle_alpha   90.00
_cell.angle_beta   90.00
_cell.angle_gamma   90.00
#
_symmetry.space_group_name_H-M   'P 1'
#
loop_
_entity.id
_entity.type
_entity.pdbx_description
1 polymer ?
#
loop_
_entity_poly.entity_id
_entity_poly.type
_entity_poly.pdbx_seq_one_letter_code
_entity_poly.pdbx_strand_id
1 'polypeptide(L)'
;MEPMKPMEPMKPMEPMKPMKGAEPWWPKDLGQPASSGGQNGLRYAFFPEAHRLLVETDGTLKTYDSGDHRISGVQQASGGAPRFTSQSGDVSLDDLKVVS
;
A
#
# COMPACT_ATOMS: atom_id res chain seq x y z
N MET A 1 -14.77 -27.30 -54.94
CA MET A 1 -13.87 -26.73 -53.93
C MET A 1 -14.33 -25.30 -53.69
N GLU A 2 -15.10 -25.09 -52.62
CA GLU A 2 -15.61 -23.75 -52.28
C GLU A 2 -14.42 -22.88 -51.82
N PRO A 3 -14.29 -21.63 -52.31
CA PRO A 3 -13.24 -20.75 -51.86
C PRO A 3 -13.49 -20.38 -50.39
N MET A 4 -12.50 -20.65 -49.54
CA MET A 4 -12.56 -20.33 -48.12
C MET A 4 -12.73 -18.82 -47.92
N LYS A 5 -13.70 -18.44 -47.07
CA LYS A 5 -13.94 -17.05 -46.68
C LYS A 5 -12.69 -16.49 -45.98
N PRO A 6 -12.26 -15.25 -46.28
CA PRO A 6 -11.14 -14.64 -45.59
C PRO A 6 -11.48 -14.48 -44.10
N MET A 7 -10.55 -14.89 -43.23
CA MET A 7 -10.68 -14.76 -41.78
C MET A 7 -10.84 -13.28 -41.41
N GLU A 8 -11.91 -12.95 -40.70
CA GLU A 8 -12.17 -11.60 -40.21
C GLU A 8 -11.00 -11.14 -39.30
N PRO A 9 -10.49 -9.91 -39.45
CA PRO A 9 -9.43 -9.42 -38.59
C PRO A 9 -9.94 -9.39 -37.14
N MET A 10 -9.18 -10.01 -36.24
CA MET A 10 -9.48 -10.02 -34.81
C MET A 10 -9.69 -8.58 -34.33
N LYS A 11 -10.84 -8.30 -33.71
CA LYS A 11 -11.15 -6.99 -33.13
C LYS A 11 -9.98 -6.60 -32.21
N PRO A 12 -9.46 -5.36 -32.30
CA PRO A 12 -8.45 -4.90 -31.35
C PRO A 12 -9.03 -5.04 -29.95
N MET A 13 -8.26 -5.68 -29.06
CA MET A 13 -8.64 -5.85 -27.66
C MET A 13 -9.05 -4.48 -27.12
N GLU A 14 -10.31 -4.36 -26.67
CA GLU A 14 -10.78 -3.15 -26.00
C GLU A 14 -9.78 -2.84 -24.87
N PRO A 15 -9.32 -1.57 -24.72
CA PRO A 15 -8.40 -1.23 -23.65
C PRO A 15 -9.08 -1.66 -22.34
N MET A 16 -8.43 -2.57 -21.62
CA MET A 16 -8.90 -3.04 -20.33
C MET A 16 -9.24 -1.80 -19.52
N LYS A 17 -10.54 -1.60 -19.21
CA LYS A 17 -10.99 -0.51 -18.33
C LYS A 17 -10.04 -0.53 -17.14
N PRO A 18 -9.41 0.61 -16.77
CA PRO A 18 -8.55 0.62 -15.59
C PRO A 18 -9.42 0.04 -14.47
N MET A 19 -8.95 -1.08 -13.89
CA MET A 19 -9.62 -1.69 -12.75
C MET A 19 -9.89 -0.54 -11.79
N LYS A 20 -11.16 -0.29 -11.51
CA LYS A 20 -11.60 0.73 -10.56
C LYS A 20 -10.90 0.35 -9.27
N GLY A 21 -9.73 0.97 -9.02
CA GLY A 21 -8.85 0.57 -7.93
C GLY A 21 -9.69 0.62 -6.67
N ALA A 22 -9.65 -0.45 -5.88
CA ALA A 22 -10.32 -0.47 -4.60
C ALA A 22 -10.04 0.86 -3.89
N GLU A 23 -11.07 1.48 -3.31
CA GLU A 23 -10.87 2.74 -2.60
C GLU A 23 -9.72 2.54 -1.60
N PRO A 24 -8.76 3.48 -1.55
CA PRO A 24 -7.68 3.38 -0.60
C PRO A 24 -8.26 3.27 0.81
N TRP A 25 -7.73 2.34 1.60
CA TRP A 25 -8.18 2.13 2.99
C TRP A 25 -7.69 3.23 3.94
N TRP A 26 -6.91 4.18 3.43
CA TRP A 26 -6.40 5.34 4.14
C TRP A 26 -7.18 6.62 3.78
N PRO A 27 -7.16 7.65 4.64
CA PRO A 27 -7.79 8.94 4.37
C PRO A 27 -7.28 9.58 3.08
N LYS A 28 -8.20 10.11 2.26
CA LYS A 28 -7.87 10.76 0.98
C LYS A 28 -7.03 12.02 1.17
N ASP A 29 -7.16 12.70 2.31
CA ASP A 29 -6.40 13.91 2.67
C ASP A 29 -4.89 13.66 2.77
N LEU A 30 -4.45 12.41 2.99
CA LEU A 30 -3.03 12.06 3.00
C LEU A 30 -2.44 11.88 1.60
N GLY A 31 -3.28 11.84 0.56
CA GLY A 31 -2.85 11.68 -0.82
C GLY A 31 -2.38 10.26 -1.15
N GLN A 32 -1.30 10.17 -1.92
CA GLN A 32 -0.71 8.90 -2.35
C GLN A 32 0.43 8.51 -1.40
N PRO A 33 0.45 7.26 -0.90
CA PRO A 33 1.56 6.81 -0.08
C PRO A 33 2.82 6.64 -0.95
N ALA A 34 3.98 6.99 -0.39
CA ALA A 34 5.26 6.70 -1.02
C ALA A 34 5.62 5.21 -0.93
N SER A 35 5.14 4.54 0.11
CA SER A 35 5.25 3.09 0.26
C SER A 35 4.02 2.53 0.97
N SER A 36 3.51 1.40 0.50
CA SER A 36 2.39 0.71 1.12
C SER A 36 2.49 -0.79 0.87
N GLY A 37 1.96 -1.59 1.80
CA GLY A 37 1.94 -3.03 1.66
C GLY A 37 1.06 -3.68 2.73
N GLY A 38 0.79 -4.96 2.57
CA GLY A 38 0.08 -5.72 3.60
C GLY A 38 0.17 -7.22 3.40
N GLN A 39 0.38 -7.93 4.50
CA GLN A 39 0.47 -9.40 4.59
C GLN A 39 -0.02 -9.85 5.97
N ASN A 40 -0.62 -11.04 6.05
CA ASN A 40 -1.05 -11.69 7.30
C ASN A 40 -1.82 -10.75 8.27
N GLY A 41 -2.84 -10.05 7.77
CA GLY A 41 -3.68 -9.18 8.60
C GLY A 41 -3.05 -7.84 9.03
N LEU A 42 -1.79 -7.59 8.66
CA LEU A 42 -1.17 -6.27 8.78
C LEU A 42 -1.16 -5.57 7.42
N ARG A 43 -1.52 -4.30 7.41
CA ARG A 43 -1.28 -3.40 6.28
C ARG A 43 -0.73 -2.07 6.78
N TYR A 44 0.10 -1.44 5.96
CA TYR A 44 0.67 -0.14 6.25
C TYR A 44 0.67 0.75 5.02
N ALA A 45 0.63 2.06 5.26
CA ALA A 45 0.77 3.09 4.24
C ALA A 45 1.58 4.26 4.82
N PHE A 46 2.64 4.63 4.13
CA PHE A 46 3.58 5.67 4.54
C PHE A 46 3.48 6.90 3.64
N PHE A 47 3.26 8.06 4.27
CA PHE A 47 3.05 9.35 3.64
C PHE A 47 4.13 10.34 4.11
N PRO A 48 5.24 10.45 3.39
CA PRO A 48 6.33 11.32 3.81
C PRO A 48 5.95 12.79 3.80
N GLU A 49 5.11 13.23 2.86
CA GLU A 49 4.68 14.63 2.75
C GLU A 49 3.82 15.06 3.95
N ALA A 50 3.06 14.13 4.53
CA ALA A 50 2.23 14.37 5.70
C ALA A 50 2.93 13.96 7.01
N HIS A 51 4.14 13.40 6.94
CA HIS A 51 4.85 12.75 8.04
C HIS A 51 3.98 11.73 8.77
N ARG A 52 3.20 10.94 8.02
CA ARG A 52 2.28 9.93 8.58
C ARG A 52 2.66 8.52 8.19
N LEU A 53 2.59 7.63 9.17
CA LEU A 53 2.60 6.18 8.98
C LEU A 53 1.28 5.62 9.49
N LEU A 54 0.47 5.08 8.59
CA LEU A 54 -0.77 4.38 8.93
C LEU A 54 -0.45 2.90 9.02
N VAL A 55 -0.90 2.27 10.10
CA VAL A 55 -0.74 0.83 10.31
C VAL A 55 -2.06 0.27 10.78
N GLU A 56 -2.61 -0.67 10.03
CA GLU A 56 -3.75 -1.46 10.46
C GLU A 56 -3.31 -2.88 10.77
N THR A 57 -3.57 -3.32 11.99
CA THR A 57 -3.32 -4.70 12.45
C THR A 57 -4.63 -5.28 12.94
N ASP A 58 -5.04 -6.42 12.40
CA ASP A 58 -6.29 -7.11 12.77
C ASP A 58 -7.53 -6.18 12.73
N GLY A 59 -7.59 -5.32 11.72
CA GLY A 59 -8.69 -4.36 11.53
C GLY A 59 -8.62 -3.09 12.39
N THR A 60 -7.64 -2.97 13.29
CA THR A 60 -7.42 -1.75 14.08
C THR A 60 -6.41 -0.84 13.40
N LEU A 61 -6.90 0.27 12.84
CA LEU A 61 -6.07 1.31 12.22
C LEU A 61 -5.53 2.26 13.29
N LYS A 62 -4.20 2.45 13.29
CA LYS A 62 -3.51 3.47 14.06
C LYS A 62 -2.70 4.37 13.14
N THR A 63 -2.70 5.67 13.45
CA THR A 63 -1.90 6.66 12.73
C THR A 63 -0.74 7.11 13.61
N TYR A 64 0.47 6.98 13.09
CA TYR A 64 1.70 7.38 13.75
C TYR A 64 2.31 8.61 13.05
N ASP A 65 2.94 9.47 13.84
CA ASP A 65 3.86 10.49 13.34
C ASP A 65 5.17 9.80 12.95
N SER A 66 5.50 9.84 11.66
CA SER A 66 6.71 9.20 11.13
C SER A 66 7.93 10.12 11.21
N GLY A 67 7.77 11.39 11.59
CA GLY A 67 8.81 12.42 11.43
C GLY A 67 9.49 12.33 10.07
N ASP A 68 10.82 12.39 10.06
CA ASP A 68 11.65 12.31 8.86
C ASP A 68 12.00 10.88 8.41
N HIS A 69 11.42 9.85 9.04
CA HIS A 69 11.68 8.47 8.65
C HIS A 69 11.11 8.18 7.26
N ARG A 70 11.96 7.70 6.35
CA ARG A 70 11.58 7.27 4.99
C ARG A 70 11.38 5.77 5.01
N ILE A 71 10.15 5.36 5.29
CA ILE A 71 9.81 3.94 5.44
C ILE A 71 9.85 3.24 4.08
N SER A 72 10.70 2.21 3.97
CA SER A 72 10.87 1.41 2.75
C SER A 72 10.27 0.01 2.85
N GLY A 73 10.02 -0.49 4.06
CA GLY A 73 9.48 -1.82 4.28
C GLY A 73 9.00 -2.07 5.71
N VAL A 74 8.39 -3.24 5.91
CA VAL A 74 7.90 -3.71 7.19
C VAL A 74 8.28 -5.17 7.40
N GLN A 75 8.60 -5.54 8.64
CA GLN A 75 8.86 -6.89 9.10
C GLN A 75 7.91 -7.18 10.26
N GLN A 76 7.07 -8.21 10.12
CA GLN A 76 6.21 -8.68 11.20
C GLN A 76 7.02 -9.52 12.18
N ALA A 77 6.90 -9.25 13.48
CA ALA A 77 7.38 -10.15 14.52
C ALA A 77 6.29 -11.18 14.83
N SER A 78 6.66 -12.46 14.95
CA SER A 78 5.73 -13.50 15.39
C SER A 78 5.23 -13.20 16.81
N GLY A 79 3.99 -12.71 16.91
CA GLY A 79 3.35 -12.38 18.18
C GLY A 79 3.73 -11.00 18.77
N GLY A 80 4.31 -10.11 17.96
CA GLY A 80 4.72 -8.76 18.41
C GLY A 80 4.32 -7.64 17.46
N ALA A 81 4.62 -6.41 17.85
CA ALA A 81 4.43 -5.24 16.98
C ALA A 81 5.33 -5.33 15.73
N PRO A 82 4.85 -4.87 14.56
CA PRO A 82 5.66 -4.81 13.37
C PRO A 82 6.81 -3.83 13.53
N ARG A 83 7.93 -4.14 12.87
CA ARG A 83 9.11 -3.28 12.80
C ARG A 83 9.26 -2.76 11.39
N PHE A 84 9.48 -1.46 11.25
CA PHE A 84 9.64 -0.80 9.97
C PHE A 84 11.11 -0.58 9.66
N THR A 85 11.44 -0.47 8.38
CA THR A 85 12.80 -0.14 7.95
C THR A 85 12.81 1.26 7.36
N SER A 86 13.75 2.08 7.81
CA SER A 86 13.99 3.44 7.32
C SER A 86 15.43 3.60 6.81
N GLN A 87 15.75 4.78 6.28
CA GLN A 87 17.11 5.14 5.88
C GLN A 87 18.13 5.10 7.02
N SER A 88 17.66 5.24 8.26
CA SER A 88 18.50 5.29 9.47
C SER A 88 18.60 3.94 10.19
N GLY A 89 17.89 2.92 9.71
CA GLY A 89 17.78 1.61 10.37
C GLY A 89 16.33 1.26 10.70
N ASP A 90 16.16 0.36 11.68
CA ASP A 90 14.85 -0.10 12.10
C ASP A 90 14.08 0.99 12.88
N VAL A 91 12.76 1.01 12.70
CA VAL A 91 11.83 1.91 13.37
C VAL A 91 10.76 1.06 14.03
N SER A 92 10.65 1.15 15.35
CA SER A 92 9.62 0.45 16.11
C SER A 92 8.41 1.37 16.29
N LEU A 93 7.20 0.83 16.21
CA LEU A 93 5.99 1.63 16.43
C LEU A 93 5.89 2.26 17.82
N ASP A 94 6.52 1.64 18.81
CA ASP A 94 6.58 2.15 20.19
C ASP A 94 7.41 3.44 20.31
N ASP A 95 8.36 3.65 19.39
CA ASP A 95 9.18 4.86 19.31
C ASP A 95 8.45 6.00 18.59
N LEU A 96 7.41 5.67 17.81
CA LEU A 96 6.63 6.65 17.07
C LEU A 96 5.45 7.16 17.90
N LYS A 97 5.21 8.46 17.82
CA LYS A 97 4.06 9.08 18.48
C LYS A 97 2.76 8.68 17.79
N VAL A 98 1.84 8.09 18.53
CA VAL A 98 0.45 7.86 18.06
C VAL A 98 -0.28 9.19 17.96
N VAL A 99 -0.91 9.44 16.82
CA VAL A 99 -1.70 10.64 16.57
C VAL A 99 -3.20 10.37 16.66
N SER A 100 -3.65 9.18 16.23
CA SER A 100 -5.05 8.73 16.33
C SER A 100 -5.17 7.21 16.29
#